data_AF-A0A931AIU0-F1
#
_entry.id   AF-A0A931AIU0-F1
#
_cell.length_a   1.000
_cell.length_b   1.000
_cell.length_c   1.000
_cell.angle_alpha   90.00
_cell.angle_beta   90.00
_cell.angle_gamma   90.00
#
_symmetry.space_group_name_H-M   'P 1'
#
loop_
_entity.id
_entity.type
_entity.pdbx_description
1 polymer ?
#
loop_
_entity_poly.entity_id
_entity_poly.type
_entity_poly.pdbx_seq_one_letter_code
_entity_poly.pdbx_strand_id
1 'polypeptide(L)'
;PDPDRHRANADLLAACAVPASHDPWVTLTVYRVGRQHNANDKVMLAGFEAGWVESHMNNVNCGDKDSLGVFQQRTTQGWGTPEQIMDVAYAATQFFLQAVRNDRQNPGYTAGQLAQSVQRSGYPYRYDQEEAKARGLLDEARRMAATLGGSPADFDGDGKDDIITFTQNALADVYVSPSTGSAFEGTSVKWHDWFAPGGETPYTGDFDGDGKDDVVAFTHGTSADVYVATSTGTGFGGGAKWHDFFSPHGEIPAVGDFDGDGKDDIATFTRGNSADVYVATSTGTGFGAGVKWHDFFAPGVEFPAVGDVDGDGKDDLIVFTQGSTADVYVALSTGTSFAPAVKVHDWFAPGVEQPRVGDFDGDGKADIAAFTGGSNADVFVALSDGSGFGGARVWNEFFAPAGEFPYTGDYDGDGKDDIVTFTRGNTSDVYVSLSDGTAFAGGGKWHDFFGLNGETSL
;
A
#
# COMPACT_ATOMS: atom_id res chain seq x y z
N PRO A 1 -17.55 -36.17 -19.25
CA PRO A 1 -16.54 -35.48 -18.41
C PRO A 1 -15.14 -35.79 -18.95
N ASP A 2 -14.51 -34.77 -19.50
CA ASP A 2 -13.16 -34.81 -20.07
C ASP A 2 -12.12 -34.99 -18.94
N PRO A 3 -11.29 -36.05 -18.94
CA PRO A 3 -10.31 -36.33 -17.87
C PRO A 3 -9.16 -35.30 -17.80
N ASP A 4 -9.02 -34.44 -18.82
CA ASP A 4 -7.97 -33.43 -18.90
C ASP A 4 -8.36 -32.06 -18.31
N ARG A 5 -9.61 -31.87 -17.86
CA ARG A 5 -10.08 -30.59 -17.32
C ARG A 5 -9.88 -30.43 -15.81
N HIS A 6 -9.44 -29.25 -15.40
CA HIS A 6 -9.21 -28.82 -14.01
C HIS A 6 -10.52 -28.76 -13.20
N ARG A 7 -10.48 -29.13 -11.92
CA ARG A 7 -11.58 -28.98 -10.95
C ARG A 7 -11.13 -28.01 -9.86
N ALA A 8 -11.93 -26.98 -9.57
CA ALA A 8 -11.65 -26.07 -8.46
C ALA A 8 -11.61 -26.83 -7.13
N ASN A 9 -10.60 -26.55 -6.28
CA ASN A 9 -10.35 -27.30 -5.05
C ASN A 9 -11.26 -26.95 -3.89
N ALA A 10 -11.97 -25.81 -3.93
CA ALA A 10 -13.01 -25.49 -2.95
C ALA A 10 -14.04 -26.63 -2.79
N ASP A 11 -14.17 -27.51 -3.80
CA ASP A 11 -15.08 -28.66 -3.79
C ASP A 11 -14.41 -30.04 -3.61
N LEU A 12 -13.09 -30.14 -3.50
CA LEU A 12 -12.36 -31.42 -3.37
C LEU A 12 -11.85 -31.62 -1.93
N LEU A 13 -12.79 -31.92 -1.04
CA LEU A 13 -12.62 -32.17 0.40
C LEU A 13 -11.87 -33.48 0.76
N ALA A 14 -10.66 -33.75 0.23
CA ALA A 14 -9.92 -34.93 0.68
C ALA A 14 -8.39 -34.83 0.83
N ALA A 15 -7.70 -33.87 0.20
CA ALA A 15 -6.24 -33.81 0.27
C ALA A 15 -5.63 -32.40 0.46
N CYS A 16 -6.38 -31.34 0.20
CA CYS A 16 -5.92 -29.96 0.35
C CYS A 16 -6.97 -29.15 1.10
N ALA A 17 -6.60 -28.56 2.24
CA ALA A 17 -7.49 -27.72 3.03
C ALA A 17 -7.31 -26.27 2.57
N VAL A 18 -8.19 -25.81 1.68
CA VAL A 18 -8.27 -24.38 1.34
C VAL A 18 -8.87 -23.64 2.54
N PRO A 19 -8.21 -22.60 3.09
CA PRO A 19 -8.76 -21.82 4.19
C PRO A 19 -10.13 -21.24 3.84
N ALA A 20 -11.04 -21.13 4.81
CA ALA A 20 -12.38 -20.57 4.57
C ALA A 20 -12.38 -19.04 4.37
N SER A 21 -11.40 -18.36 4.95
CA SER A 21 -11.14 -16.93 4.75
C SER A 21 -10.07 -16.73 3.68
N HIS A 22 -10.06 -15.56 3.07
CA HIS A 22 -8.97 -15.15 2.19
C HIS A 22 -7.74 -14.71 2.96
N ASP A 23 -6.61 -14.68 2.26
CA ASP A 23 -5.40 -13.98 2.69
C ASP A 23 -5.45 -12.55 2.10
N PRO A 24 -5.62 -11.50 2.94
CA PRO A 24 -5.68 -10.11 2.48
C PRO A 24 -4.44 -9.68 1.69
N TRP A 25 -3.27 -10.28 1.94
CA TRP A 25 -2.02 -9.92 1.28
C TRP A 25 -1.87 -10.59 -0.08
N VAL A 26 -2.26 -11.85 -0.20
CA VAL A 26 -2.42 -12.49 -1.53
C VAL A 26 -3.39 -11.65 -2.37
N THR A 27 -4.46 -11.17 -1.74
CA THR A 27 -5.46 -10.31 -2.38
C THR A 27 -4.84 -8.97 -2.83
N LEU A 28 -4.04 -8.32 -1.99
CA LEU A 28 -3.32 -7.09 -2.31
C LEU A 28 -2.28 -7.29 -3.42
N THR A 29 -1.45 -8.32 -3.35
CA THR A 29 -0.43 -8.61 -4.37
C THR A 29 -1.10 -8.87 -5.73
N VAL A 30 -2.19 -9.64 -5.76
CA VAL A 30 -2.97 -9.84 -7.00
C VAL A 30 -3.50 -8.51 -7.54
N TYR A 31 -3.99 -7.61 -6.68
CA TYR A 31 -4.43 -6.28 -7.09
C TYR A 31 -3.30 -5.46 -7.71
N ARG A 32 -2.14 -5.38 -7.04
CA ARG A 32 -0.96 -4.61 -7.51
C ARG A 32 -0.46 -5.12 -8.86
N VAL A 33 -0.32 -6.44 -9.01
CA VAL A 33 0.12 -7.04 -10.27
C VAL A 33 -0.91 -6.85 -11.39
N GLY A 34 -2.21 -6.90 -11.07
CA GLY A 34 -3.25 -6.58 -12.05
C GLY A 34 -3.13 -5.14 -12.57
N ARG A 35 -2.90 -4.17 -11.67
CA ARG A 35 -2.66 -2.76 -12.02
C ARG A 35 -1.44 -2.64 -12.91
N GLN A 36 -0.36 -3.32 -12.55
CA GLN A 36 0.89 -3.30 -13.30
C GLN A 36 0.73 -3.73 -14.76
N HIS A 37 -0.11 -4.74 -14.98
CA HIS A 37 -0.39 -5.27 -16.31
C HIS A 37 -1.56 -4.59 -17.03
N ASN A 38 -1.94 -3.37 -16.61
CA ASN A 38 -3.02 -2.58 -17.20
C ASN A 38 -4.36 -3.34 -17.25
N ALA A 39 -4.64 -4.13 -16.21
CA ALA A 39 -5.95 -4.75 -16.05
C ALA A 39 -7.00 -3.65 -15.90
N ASN A 40 -7.91 -3.55 -16.87
CA ASN A 40 -9.14 -2.77 -16.69
C ASN A 40 -10.02 -3.41 -15.59
N ASP A 41 -11.07 -2.72 -15.15
CA ASP A 41 -11.93 -3.19 -14.06
C ASP A 41 -12.46 -4.61 -14.27
N LYS A 42 -12.77 -4.99 -15.52
CA LYS A 42 -13.26 -6.33 -15.85
C LYS A 42 -12.16 -7.39 -15.75
N VAL A 43 -10.97 -7.09 -16.28
CA VAL A 43 -9.80 -7.98 -16.17
C VAL A 43 -9.39 -8.15 -14.70
N MET A 44 -9.42 -7.06 -13.93
CA MET A 44 -9.14 -7.09 -12.50
C MET A 44 -10.13 -7.99 -11.76
N LEU A 45 -11.43 -7.78 -11.98
CA LEU A 45 -12.48 -8.59 -11.40
C LEU A 45 -12.35 -10.07 -11.78
N ALA A 46 -11.97 -10.39 -13.02
CA ALA A 46 -11.73 -11.76 -13.44
C ALA A 46 -10.59 -12.44 -12.66
N GLY A 47 -9.53 -11.70 -12.33
CA GLY A 47 -8.47 -12.18 -11.45
C GLY A 47 -8.99 -12.46 -10.04
N PHE A 48 -9.85 -11.61 -9.52
CA PHE A 48 -10.41 -11.78 -8.18
C PHE A 48 -11.40 -12.94 -8.07
N GLU A 49 -12.26 -13.11 -9.08
CA GLU A 49 -13.15 -14.27 -9.17
C GLU A 49 -12.34 -15.56 -9.31
N ALA A 50 -11.30 -15.57 -10.15
CA ALA A 50 -10.42 -16.73 -10.30
C ALA A 50 -9.72 -17.07 -8.98
N GLY A 51 -9.05 -16.11 -8.34
CA GLY A 51 -8.34 -16.35 -7.08
C GLY A 51 -9.28 -16.84 -5.98
N TRP A 52 -10.47 -16.26 -5.86
CA TRP A 52 -11.46 -16.71 -4.88
C TRP A 52 -11.96 -18.12 -5.18
N VAL A 53 -12.38 -18.43 -6.41
CA VAL A 53 -12.89 -19.77 -6.75
C VAL A 53 -11.83 -20.85 -6.63
N GLU A 54 -10.57 -20.55 -6.97
CA GLU A 54 -9.50 -21.53 -7.00
C GLU A 54 -8.91 -21.82 -5.61
N SER A 55 -8.77 -20.81 -4.75
CA SER A 55 -8.06 -20.92 -3.47
C SER A 55 -8.63 -20.06 -2.33
N HIS A 56 -9.81 -19.47 -2.52
CA HIS A 56 -10.32 -18.40 -1.65
C HIS A 56 -9.32 -17.23 -1.50
N MET A 57 -8.52 -16.91 -2.53
CA MET A 57 -7.40 -15.96 -2.45
C MET A 57 -6.35 -16.35 -1.40
N ASN A 58 -5.91 -17.61 -1.41
CA ASN A 58 -4.81 -18.09 -0.55
C ASN A 58 -3.70 -18.73 -1.40
N ASN A 59 -2.45 -18.49 -1.04
CA ASN A 59 -1.33 -19.12 -1.72
C ASN A 59 -1.07 -20.53 -1.17
N VAL A 60 -1.79 -21.54 -1.69
CA VAL A 60 -1.76 -22.91 -1.15
C VAL A 60 -0.78 -23.81 -1.90
N ASN A 61 -0.02 -24.62 -1.15
CA ASN A 61 0.98 -25.55 -1.68
C ASN A 61 0.41 -26.93 -2.07
N CYS A 62 -0.90 -27.02 -2.26
CA CYS A 62 -1.61 -28.23 -2.60
C CYS A 62 -2.79 -27.95 -3.54
N GLY A 63 -3.27 -28.99 -4.23
CA GLY A 63 -4.42 -28.92 -5.11
C GLY A 63 -4.67 -30.20 -5.91
N ASP A 64 -5.68 -30.20 -6.81
CA ASP A 64 -5.88 -31.29 -7.77
C ASP A 64 -4.65 -31.47 -8.68
N LYS A 65 -4.16 -32.71 -8.79
CA LYS A 65 -2.96 -33.07 -9.54
C LYS A 65 -1.72 -32.29 -9.08
N ASP A 66 -1.19 -31.41 -9.93
CA ASP A 66 0.01 -30.58 -9.73
C ASP A 66 -0.32 -29.09 -9.66
N SER A 67 -1.57 -28.76 -9.28
CA SER A 67 -2.04 -27.38 -9.13
C SER A 67 -1.51 -26.78 -7.83
N LEU A 68 -0.97 -25.56 -7.92
CA LEU A 68 -0.40 -24.82 -6.79
C LEU A 68 -0.77 -23.33 -6.85
N GLY A 69 -0.63 -22.67 -5.71
CA GLY A 69 -0.71 -21.22 -5.56
C GLY A 69 -2.11 -20.63 -5.64
N VAL A 70 -2.19 -19.30 -5.60
CA VAL A 70 -3.46 -18.54 -5.54
C VAL A 70 -4.42 -18.87 -6.68
N PHE A 71 -3.89 -19.14 -7.87
CA PHE A 71 -4.67 -19.41 -9.08
C PHE A 71 -4.78 -20.90 -9.41
N GLN A 72 -4.26 -21.79 -8.57
CA GLN A 72 -4.23 -23.24 -8.82
C GLN A 72 -3.65 -23.59 -10.20
N GLN A 73 -2.55 -22.92 -10.54
CA GLN A 73 -1.86 -23.08 -11.81
C GLN A 73 -1.10 -24.41 -11.81
N ARG A 74 -0.99 -25.03 -13.00
CA ARG A 74 -0.38 -26.36 -13.15
C ARG A 74 0.95 -26.29 -13.89
N THR A 75 1.99 -26.82 -13.27
CA THR A 75 3.33 -26.91 -13.89
C THR A 75 3.29 -27.71 -15.20
N THR A 76 2.53 -28.80 -15.25
CA THR A 76 2.33 -29.66 -16.43
C THR A 76 1.54 -28.98 -17.56
N GLN A 77 0.88 -27.85 -17.29
CA GLN A 77 0.20 -27.03 -18.29
C GLN A 77 1.04 -25.82 -18.74
N GLY A 78 2.29 -25.73 -18.29
CA GLY A 78 3.25 -24.71 -18.74
C GLY A 78 3.13 -23.37 -18.02
N TRP A 79 2.48 -23.31 -16.85
CA TRP A 79 2.32 -22.08 -16.09
C TRP A 79 3.60 -21.62 -15.37
N GLY A 80 4.58 -22.50 -15.17
CA GLY A 80 5.84 -22.21 -14.46
C GLY A 80 6.37 -23.43 -13.71
N THR A 81 7.53 -23.30 -13.05
CA THR A 81 8.00 -24.29 -12.07
C THR A 81 7.18 -24.21 -10.77
N PRO A 82 7.20 -25.23 -9.89
CA PRO A 82 6.52 -25.17 -8.60
C PRO A 82 6.88 -23.93 -7.78
N GLU A 83 8.16 -23.55 -7.76
CA GLU A 83 8.65 -22.37 -7.04
C GLU A 83 8.07 -21.08 -7.61
N GLN A 84 8.02 -20.98 -8.94
CA GLN A 84 7.48 -19.80 -9.63
C GLN A 84 5.98 -19.64 -9.39
N ILE A 85 5.18 -20.71 -9.51
CA ILE A 85 3.72 -20.59 -9.33
C ILE A 85 3.29 -20.49 -7.86
N MET A 86 4.19 -20.81 -6.93
CA MET A 86 4.05 -20.50 -5.49
C MET A 86 4.45 -19.07 -5.16
N ASP A 87 5.05 -18.32 -6.08
CA ASP A 87 5.19 -16.87 -5.98
C ASP A 87 3.90 -16.22 -6.50
N VAL A 88 3.21 -15.51 -5.61
CA VAL A 88 1.91 -14.88 -5.92
C VAL A 88 2.05 -13.85 -7.03
N ALA A 89 3.13 -13.07 -7.04
CA ALA A 89 3.33 -12.02 -8.02
C ALA A 89 3.58 -12.62 -9.41
N TYR A 90 4.39 -13.68 -9.49
CA TYR A 90 4.57 -14.44 -10.72
C TYR A 90 3.26 -15.07 -11.22
N ALA A 91 2.53 -15.76 -10.34
CA ALA A 91 1.29 -16.44 -10.70
C ALA A 91 0.24 -15.45 -11.22
N ALA A 92 0.09 -14.30 -10.54
CA ALA A 92 -0.77 -13.20 -10.97
C ALA A 92 -0.32 -12.59 -12.29
N THR A 93 0.98 -12.40 -12.49
CA THR A 93 1.55 -11.88 -13.75
C THR A 93 1.13 -12.76 -14.92
N GLN A 94 1.32 -14.08 -14.81
CA GLN A 94 0.93 -15.02 -15.86
C GLN A 94 -0.57 -14.99 -16.14
N PHE A 95 -1.39 -14.90 -15.08
CA PHE A 95 -2.84 -14.79 -15.21
C PHE A 95 -3.24 -13.52 -15.97
N PHE A 96 -2.78 -12.35 -15.52
CA PHE A 96 -3.20 -11.06 -16.08
C PHE A 96 -2.68 -10.85 -17.51
N LEU A 97 -1.45 -11.29 -17.83
CA LEU A 97 -0.96 -11.27 -19.20
C LEU A 97 -1.87 -12.07 -20.16
N GLN A 98 -2.39 -13.21 -19.72
CA GLN A 98 -3.34 -13.99 -20.53
C GLN A 98 -4.73 -13.36 -20.55
N ALA A 99 -5.22 -12.86 -19.40
CA ALA A 99 -6.54 -12.24 -19.28
C ALA A 99 -6.66 -10.98 -20.15
N VAL A 100 -5.67 -10.09 -20.14
CA VAL A 100 -5.65 -8.89 -20.99
C VAL A 100 -5.68 -9.26 -22.48
N ARG A 101 -4.95 -10.30 -22.90
CA ARG A 101 -5.01 -10.80 -24.28
C ARG A 101 -6.40 -11.35 -24.63
N ASN A 102 -6.99 -12.14 -23.74
CA ASN A 102 -8.29 -12.75 -23.95
C ASN A 102 -9.41 -11.70 -24.01
N ASP A 103 -9.34 -10.65 -23.18
CA ASP A 103 -10.29 -9.54 -23.16
C ASP A 103 -10.27 -8.76 -24.47
N ARG A 104 -9.08 -8.45 -24.99
CA ARG A 104 -8.92 -7.79 -26.30
C ARG A 104 -9.51 -8.61 -27.45
N GLN A 105 -9.41 -9.93 -27.37
CA GLN A 105 -9.97 -10.85 -28.38
C GLN A 105 -11.48 -11.05 -28.22
N ASN A 106 -12.01 -10.92 -27.00
CA ASN A 106 -13.39 -11.21 -26.65
C ASN A 106 -13.97 -10.11 -25.73
N PRO A 107 -14.13 -8.87 -26.23
CA PRO A 107 -14.50 -7.73 -25.39
C PRO A 107 -15.90 -7.87 -24.75
N GLY A 108 -16.75 -8.74 -25.29
CA GLY A 108 -18.09 -9.02 -24.76
C GLY A 108 -18.15 -10.04 -23.62
N TYR A 109 -17.02 -10.65 -23.21
CA TYR A 109 -17.02 -11.55 -22.06
C TYR A 109 -17.35 -10.80 -20.76
N THR A 110 -18.06 -11.48 -19.85
CA THR A 110 -18.11 -11.11 -18.43
C THR A 110 -16.76 -11.34 -17.76
N ALA A 111 -16.59 -10.86 -16.52
CA ALA A 111 -15.38 -11.15 -15.74
C ALA A 111 -15.21 -12.68 -15.54
N GLY A 112 -16.28 -13.40 -15.23
CA GLY A 112 -16.19 -14.83 -14.97
C GLY A 112 -15.94 -15.65 -16.23
N GLN A 113 -16.50 -15.24 -17.37
CA GLN A 113 -16.17 -15.81 -18.67
C GLN A 113 -14.70 -15.56 -19.04
N LEU A 114 -14.18 -14.39 -18.70
CA LEU A 114 -12.78 -14.07 -18.90
C LEU A 114 -11.88 -14.91 -17.99
N ALA A 115 -12.19 -15.03 -16.70
CA ALA A 115 -11.51 -15.90 -15.75
C ALA A 115 -11.47 -17.36 -16.25
N GLN A 116 -12.63 -17.87 -16.69
CA GLN A 116 -12.74 -19.19 -17.29
C GLN A 116 -11.89 -19.35 -18.55
N SER A 117 -11.79 -18.32 -19.40
CA SER A 117 -10.98 -18.40 -20.62
C SER A 117 -9.49 -18.55 -20.34
N VAL A 118 -9.04 -18.09 -19.17
CA VAL A 118 -7.67 -18.21 -18.67
C VAL A 118 -7.48 -19.55 -17.97
N GLN A 119 -8.32 -19.86 -16.98
CA GLN A 119 -8.20 -21.05 -16.12
C GLN A 119 -8.61 -22.36 -16.79
N ARG A 120 -9.54 -22.30 -17.75
CA ARG A 120 -10.10 -23.47 -18.46
C ARG A 120 -10.64 -24.55 -17.52
N SER A 121 -11.32 -24.13 -16.46
CA SER A 121 -11.94 -25.02 -15.47
C SER A 121 -13.06 -25.87 -16.08
N GLY A 122 -13.31 -27.05 -15.48
CA GLY A 122 -14.41 -27.94 -15.83
C GLY A 122 -15.81 -27.38 -15.50
N TYR A 123 -15.89 -26.29 -14.74
CA TYR A 123 -17.13 -25.66 -14.28
C TYR A 123 -17.17 -24.16 -14.64
N PRO A 124 -17.39 -23.83 -15.92
CA PRO A 124 -17.16 -22.49 -16.46
C PRO A 124 -18.02 -21.37 -15.87
N TYR A 125 -19.14 -21.71 -15.26
CA TYR A 125 -20.13 -20.75 -14.73
C TYR A 125 -19.84 -20.31 -13.29
N ARG A 126 -18.83 -20.87 -12.62
CA ARG A 126 -18.60 -20.65 -11.18
C ARG A 126 -18.00 -19.30 -10.84
N TYR A 127 -17.18 -18.74 -11.73
CA TYR A 127 -16.55 -17.44 -11.49
C TYR A 127 -17.59 -16.33 -11.40
N ASP A 128 -18.54 -16.27 -12.35
CA ASP A 128 -19.63 -15.28 -12.31
C ASP A 128 -20.57 -15.44 -11.09
N GLN A 129 -20.62 -16.63 -10.47
CA GLN A 129 -21.44 -16.86 -9.25
C GLN A 129 -20.84 -16.18 -8.02
N GLU A 130 -19.53 -15.95 -8.02
CA GLU A 130 -18.78 -15.39 -6.90
C GLU A 130 -18.43 -13.90 -7.08
N GLU A 131 -19.00 -13.25 -8.11
CA GLU A 131 -18.73 -11.86 -8.45
C GLU A 131 -18.86 -10.92 -7.24
N ALA A 132 -19.92 -11.07 -6.44
CA ALA A 132 -20.15 -10.21 -5.27
C ALA A 132 -19.04 -10.34 -4.22
N LYS A 133 -18.53 -11.56 -4.00
CA LYS A 133 -17.43 -11.80 -3.07
C LYS A 133 -16.11 -11.27 -3.64
N ALA A 134 -15.86 -11.48 -4.93
CA ALA A 134 -14.70 -10.95 -5.64
C ALA A 134 -14.64 -9.41 -5.61
N ARG A 135 -15.79 -8.73 -5.77
CA ARG A 135 -15.89 -7.27 -5.61
C ARG A 135 -15.54 -6.82 -4.20
N GLY A 136 -16.04 -7.50 -3.17
CA GLY A 136 -15.70 -7.19 -1.78
C GLY A 136 -14.20 -7.32 -1.48
N LEU A 137 -13.56 -8.36 -2.01
CA LEU A 137 -12.10 -8.55 -1.92
C LEU A 137 -11.33 -7.47 -2.68
N LEU A 138 -11.81 -7.08 -3.86
CA LEU A 138 -11.18 -6.02 -4.66
C LEU A 138 -11.25 -4.67 -3.94
N ASP A 139 -12.38 -4.36 -3.30
CA ASP A 139 -12.52 -3.13 -2.51
C ASP A 139 -11.62 -3.17 -1.26
N GLU A 140 -11.43 -4.33 -0.65
CA GLU A 140 -10.47 -4.53 0.44
C GLU A 140 -9.02 -4.31 -0.01
N ALA A 141 -8.60 -4.93 -1.11
CA ALA A 141 -7.25 -4.72 -1.66
C ALA A 141 -7.02 -3.26 -2.07
N ARG A 142 -8.03 -2.57 -2.58
CA ARG A 142 -7.96 -1.13 -2.87
C ARG A 142 -7.71 -0.31 -1.61
N ARG A 143 -8.34 -0.65 -0.47
CA ARG A 143 -8.08 0.02 0.81
C ARG A 143 -6.68 -0.27 1.32
N MET A 144 -6.24 -1.54 1.26
CA MET A 144 -4.90 -1.92 1.69
C MET A 144 -3.80 -1.28 0.84
N ALA A 145 -4.00 -1.20 -0.48
CA ALA A 145 -3.09 -0.51 -1.39
C ALA A 145 -3.02 1.00 -1.15
N ALA A 146 -4.07 1.58 -0.54
CA ALA A 146 -4.18 3.01 -0.26
C ALA A 146 -3.58 3.42 1.10
N THR A 147 -3.11 2.48 1.93
CA THR A 147 -2.87 2.75 3.36
C THR A 147 -1.49 2.31 3.80
N LEU A 148 -0.46 2.86 3.16
CA LEU A 148 0.94 2.57 3.45
C LEU A 148 1.69 3.89 3.36
N GLY A 149 1.94 4.49 4.53
CA GLY A 149 2.46 5.85 4.68
C GLY A 149 3.89 5.98 4.19
N GLY A 150 4.11 6.89 3.24
CA GLY A 150 5.39 7.58 3.10
C GLY A 150 5.38 8.79 4.02
N SER A 151 6.58 9.19 4.45
CA SER A 151 6.85 10.48 5.09
C SER A 151 6.31 11.64 4.21
N PRO A 152 6.19 12.87 4.74
CA PRO A 152 6.60 14.09 4.04
C PRO A 152 7.64 13.82 2.93
N ALA A 153 7.57 14.58 1.84
CA ALA A 153 8.26 14.25 0.60
C ALA A 153 8.92 15.49 -0.01
N ASP A 154 9.83 16.12 0.72
CA ASP A 154 10.67 17.23 0.25
C ASP A 154 11.86 16.70 -0.56
N PHE A 155 11.64 16.39 -1.83
CA PHE A 155 12.71 15.80 -2.65
C PHE A 155 13.77 16.81 -3.06
N ASP A 156 13.49 18.12 -3.01
CA ASP A 156 14.41 19.17 -3.41
C ASP A 156 15.11 19.93 -2.26
N GLY A 157 14.68 19.68 -1.03
CA GLY A 157 15.25 20.18 0.21
C GLY A 157 14.91 21.64 0.46
N ASP A 158 13.78 22.12 -0.07
CA ASP A 158 13.34 23.50 0.05
C ASP A 158 12.41 23.78 1.25
N GLY A 159 12.12 22.74 2.02
CA GLY A 159 11.27 22.72 3.20
C GLY A 159 9.78 22.66 2.88
N LYS A 160 9.40 22.20 1.67
CA LYS A 160 8.01 21.95 1.29
C LYS A 160 7.90 20.55 0.74
N ASP A 161 6.83 19.88 1.12
CA ASP A 161 6.54 18.58 0.57
C ASP A 161 6.12 18.66 -0.90
N ASP A 162 6.58 17.70 -1.66
CA ASP A 162 6.28 17.52 -3.07
C ASP A 162 5.29 16.37 -3.26
N ILE A 163 4.95 16.10 -4.52
CA ILE A 163 4.19 14.90 -4.89
C ILE A 163 4.97 14.00 -5.83
N ILE A 164 4.78 12.70 -5.68
CA ILE A 164 5.47 11.68 -6.47
C ILE A 164 4.47 10.66 -7.04
N THR A 165 4.75 10.15 -8.24
CA THR A 165 4.03 9.00 -8.78
C THR A 165 5.00 7.96 -9.34
N PHE A 166 4.81 6.72 -8.91
CA PHE A 166 5.46 5.52 -9.40
C PHE A 166 4.54 4.86 -10.42
N THR A 167 4.92 4.96 -11.70
CA THR A 167 4.13 4.32 -12.74
C THR A 167 4.24 2.81 -12.63
N GLN A 168 3.11 2.11 -12.71
CA GLN A 168 3.10 0.65 -12.61
C GLN A 168 3.16 -0.01 -14.01
N ASN A 169 3.44 0.74 -15.07
CA ASN A 169 3.52 0.17 -16.41
C ASN A 169 4.90 -0.49 -16.67
N ALA A 170 5.13 -0.99 -17.89
CA ALA A 170 6.37 -1.69 -18.23
C ALA A 170 7.65 -0.83 -18.15
N LEU A 171 7.52 0.50 -18.11
CA LEU A 171 8.63 1.43 -17.94
C LEU A 171 8.98 1.63 -16.47
N ALA A 172 8.00 1.51 -15.57
CA ALA A 172 8.15 1.79 -14.14
C ALA A 172 8.89 3.11 -13.85
N ASP A 173 8.55 4.15 -14.61
CA ASP A 173 9.09 5.50 -14.44
C ASP A 173 8.57 6.14 -13.14
N VAL A 174 9.37 7.03 -12.56
CA VAL A 174 9.04 7.85 -11.39
C VAL A 174 8.98 9.32 -11.79
N TYR A 175 7.89 10.00 -11.45
CA TYR A 175 7.69 11.41 -11.71
C TYR A 175 7.47 12.18 -10.42
N VAL A 176 8.14 13.32 -10.29
CA VAL A 176 8.01 14.24 -9.15
C VAL A 176 7.50 15.59 -9.65
N SER A 177 6.68 16.25 -8.85
CA SER A 177 6.21 17.62 -9.06
C SER A 177 6.51 18.43 -7.80
N PRO A 178 7.57 19.27 -7.81
CA PRO A 178 7.93 20.03 -6.62
C PRO A 178 6.86 21.04 -6.20
N SER A 179 6.71 21.29 -4.91
CA SER A 179 5.79 22.31 -4.41
C SER A 179 6.37 23.72 -4.49
N THR A 180 5.50 24.68 -4.81
CA THR A 180 5.80 26.12 -4.73
C THR A 180 5.23 26.78 -3.47
N GLY A 181 4.55 26.00 -2.63
CA GLY A 181 3.70 26.46 -1.52
C GLY A 181 2.37 27.07 -1.93
N SER A 182 1.99 26.94 -3.20
CA SER A 182 0.66 27.33 -3.68
C SER A 182 0.15 26.55 -4.89
N ALA A 183 1.00 25.66 -5.43
CA ALA A 183 0.78 24.79 -6.57
C ALA A 183 1.97 23.81 -6.68
N PHE A 184 1.82 22.73 -7.45
CA PHE A 184 2.93 21.87 -7.82
C PHE A 184 3.48 22.26 -9.21
N GLU A 185 4.80 22.30 -9.37
CA GLU A 185 5.45 22.79 -10.59
C GLU A 185 5.38 21.81 -11.77
N GLY A 186 5.09 22.37 -12.96
CA GLY A 186 5.34 21.72 -14.24
C GLY A 186 4.39 20.57 -14.62
N THR A 187 4.55 20.04 -15.83
CA THR A 187 3.92 18.78 -16.23
C THR A 187 4.84 17.63 -15.81
N SER A 188 4.75 17.18 -14.55
CA SER A 188 5.41 15.98 -13.98
C SER A 188 6.79 15.65 -14.59
N VAL A 189 7.88 16.05 -13.95
CA VAL A 189 9.23 15.77 -14.47
C VAL A 189 9.60 14.33 -14.13
N LYS A 190 10.10 13.58 -15.11
CA LYS A 190 10.62 12.24 -14.84
C LYS A 190 11.94 12.32 -14.08
N TRP A 191 11.99 11.75 -12.88
CA TRP A 191 13.17 11.79 -12.00
C TRP A 191 13.94 10.46 -11.97
N HIS A 192 13.29 9.33 -12.24
CA HIS A 192 13.94 8.02 -12.39
C HIS A 192 13.24 7.18 -13.46
N ASP A 193 13.98 6.33 -14.17
CA ASP A 193 13.46 5.30 -15.06
C ASP A 193 13.55 3.93 -14.41
N TRP A 194 12.49 3.14 -14.45
CA TRP A 194 12.49 1.76 -13.98
C TRP A 194 12.82 1.59 -12.48
N PHE A 195 12.02 2.20 -11.61
CA PHE A 195 12.07 2.00 -10.16
C PHE A 195 10.73 1.42 -9.64
N ALA A 196 10.79 0.58 -8.62
CA ALA A 196 9.67 -0.25 -8.18
C ALA A 196 9.04 -1.19 -9.26
N PRO A 197 9.79 -1.78 -10.23
CA PRO A 197 9.24 -2.48 -11.39
C PRO A 197 8.71 -3.91 -11.10
N GLY A 198 7.58 -4.09 -10.44
CA GLY A 198 7.18 -5.48 -10.15
C GLY A 198 5.95 -5.73 -9.27
N GLY A 199 5.15 -4.71 -8.99
CA GLY A 199 4.22 -4.79 -7.85
C GLY A 199 4.94 -4.72 -6.49
N GLU A 200 6.18 -4.23 -6.53
CA GLU A 200 7.00 -3.83 -5.38
C GLU A 200 6.32 -2.70 -4.62
N THR A 201 6.69 -2.49 -3.36
CA THR A 201 6.11 -1.42 -2.54
C THR A 201 7.07 -0.23 -2.49
N PRO A 202 6.78 0.89 -3.16
CA PRO A 202 7.58 2.10 -3.02
C PRO A 202 7.17 2.92 -1.80
N TYR A 203 8.15 3.60 -1.19
CA TYR A 203 7.98 4.63 -0.15
C TYR A 203 9.00 5.76 -0.35
N THR A 204 8.85 6.81 0.44
CA THR A 204 9.69 8.00 0.50
C THR A 204 10.23 8.20 1.92
N GLY A 205 11.38 8.89 2.01
CA GLY A 205 12.01 9.28 3.28
C GLY A 205 13.48 9.67 3.10
N ASP A 206 14.06 10.44 4.02
CA ASP A 206 15.46 10.89 3.99
C ASP A 206 16.38 9.79 4.53
N PHE A 207 16.69 8.79 3.70
CA PHE A 207 17.48 7.64 4.15
C PHE A 207 18.97 7.97 4.30
N ASP A 208 19.48 9.02 3.66
CA ASP A 208 20.89 9.42 3.70
C ASP A 208 21.24 10.60 4.63
N GLY A 209 20.22 11.30 5.12
CA GLY A 209 20.30 12.38 6.10
C GLY A 209 20.80 13.68 5.49
N ASP A 210 20.61 13.89 4.18
CA ASP A 210 21.02 15.11 3.48
C ASP A 210 19.95 16.21 3.49
N GLY A 211 18.79 15.93 4.09
CA GLY A 211 17.64 16.82 4.17
C GLY A 211 16.80 16.84 2.90
N LYS A 212 16.90 15.81 2.06
CA LYS A 212 16.01 15.58 0.92
C LYS A 212 15.48 14.17 1.00
N ASP A 213 14.19 14.04 0.72
CA ASP A 213 13.61 12.71 0.68
C ASP A 213 14.11 11.93 -0.52
N ASP A 214 14.29 10.64 -0.30
CA ASP A 214 14.70 9.66 -1.28
C ASP A 214 13.51 8.76 -1.65
N VAL A 215 13.75 7.75 -2.49
CA VAL A 215 12.78 6.68 -2.74
C VAL A 215 13.34 5.31 -2.40
N VAL A 216 12.52 4.48 -1.76
CA VAL A 216 12.83 3.09 -1.45
C VAL A 216 11.82 2.16 -2.11
N ALA A 217 12.26 1.01 -2.61
CA ALA A 217 11.42 -0.07 -3.12
C ALA A 217 11.68 -1.37 -2.35
N PHE A 218 10.62 -1.89 -1.73
CA PHE A 218 10.61 -3.21 -1.11
C PHE A 218 10.19 -4.25 -2.16
N THR A 219 11.13 -5.10 -2.54
CA THR A 219 10.80 -6.27 -3.36
C THR A 219 10.18 -7.38 -2.50
N HIS A 220 9.45 -8.30 -3.13
CA HIS A 220 8.76 -9.38 -2.44
C HIS A 220 9.23 -10.75 -2.96
N GLY A 221 8.84 -11.82 -2.28
CA GLY A 221 9.15 -13.19 -2.64
C GLY A 221 10.52 -13.64 -2.14
N THR A 222 11.20 -14.50 -2.92
CA THR A 222 12.42 -15.18 -2.46
C THR A 222 13.64 -14.27 -2.32
N SER A 223 13.65 -13.15 -3.04
CA SER A 223 14.71 -12.15 -2.93
C SER A 223 14.45 -11.20 -1.76
N ALA A 224 13.31 -10.50 -1.78
CA ALA A 224 12.97 -9.52 -0.74
C ALA A 224 14.07 -8.47 -0.48
N ASP A 225 14.84 -8.15 -1.52
CA ASP A 225 15.82 -7.08 -1.52
C ASP A 225 15.11 -5.72 -1.34
N VAL A 226 15.81 -4.76 -0.73
CA VAL A 226 15.38 -3.35 -0.59
C VAL A 226 16.33 -2.47 -1.37
N TYR A 227 15.79 -1.65 -2.28
CA TYR A 227 16.54 -0.73 -3.13
C TYR A 227 16.23 0.71 -2.76
N VAL A 228 17.24 1.56 -2.64
CA VAL A 228 17.10 3.00 -2.41
C VAL A 228 17.72 3.76 -3.58
N ALA A 229 17.03 4.77 -4.08
CA ALA A 229 17.58 5.75 -5.01
C ALA A 229 17.55 7.13 -4.35
N THR A 230 18.74 7.69 -4.07
CA THR A 230 18.83 8.93 -3.31
C THR A 230 18.52 10.15 -4.17
N SER A 231 17.93 11.19 -3.61
CA SER A 231 17.60 12.42 -4.32
C SER A 231 18.83 13.27 -4.57
N THR A 232 18.80 13.99 -5.68
CA THR A 232 19.77 15.04 -6.01
C THR A 232 19.17 16.44 -5.92
N GLY A 233 17.86 16.53 -5.60
CA GLY A 233 17.03 17.73 -5.68
C GLY A 233 16.58 18.12 -7.09
N THR A 234 16.93 17.33 -8.10
CA THR A 234 16.44 17.54 -9.48
C THR A 234 16.17 16.21 -10.22
N GLY A 235 16.21 15.11 -9.49
CA GLY A 235 16.22 13.74 -10.00
C GLY A 235 16.74 12.77 -8.96
N PHE A 236 16.52 11.46 -9.16
CA PHE A 236 17.08 10.43 -8.29
C PHE A 236 18.36 9.85 -8.89
N GLY A 237 19.29 9.44 -8.03
CA GLY A 237 20.44 8.62 -8.38
C GLY A 237 20.03 7.23 -8.88
N GLY A 238 21.01 6.40 -9.24
CA GLY A 238 20.70 5.01 -9.59
C GLY A 238 20.31 4.20 -8.36
N GLY A 239 19.21 3.44 -8.44
CA GLY A 239 18.79 2.53 -7.38
C GLY A 239 19.89 1.56 -6.94
N ALA A 240 20.28 1.63 -5.68
CA ALA A 240 21.27 0.77 -5.06
C ALA A 240 20.59 -0.19 -4.08
N LYS A 241 21.06 -1.44 -4.02
CA LYS A 241 20.56 -2.38 -3.02
C LYS A 241 21.11 -2.03 -1.64
N TRP A 242 20.23 -1.72 -0.70
CA TRP A 242 20.57 -1.34 0.67
C TRP A 242 20.30 -2.44 1.70
N HIS A 243 19.45 -3.42 1.38
CA HIS A 243 19.21 -4.60 2.21
C HIS A 243 18.89 -5.84 1.36
N ASP A 244 19.28 -7.03 1.83
CA ASP A 244 19.17 -8.29 1.06
C ASP A 244 17.85 -9.06 1.28
N PHE A 245 17.17 -8.85 2.41
CA PHE A 245 15.96 -9.63 2.75
C PHE A 245 15.09 -8.94 3.81
N PHE A 246 14.11 -8.15 3.40
CA PHE A 246 13.20 -7.42 4.29
C PHE A 246 11.79 -7.33 3.70
N SER A 247 10.76 -7.45 4.55
CA SER A 247 9.34 -7.50 4.13
C SER A 247 9.03 -8.52 2.99
N PRO A 248 9.49 -9.78 3.12
CA PRO A 248 9.52 -10.76 2.02
C PRO A 248 8.18 -11.26 1.48
N HIS A 249 7.09 -11.18 2.24
CA HIS A 249 5.81 -11.80 1.93
C HIS A 249 4.66 -10.80 2.04
N GLY A 250 3.70 -11.05 2.94
CA GLY A 250 2.54 -10.20 3.22
C GLY A 250 2.74 -9.30 4.43
N GLU A 251 3.99 -9.04 4.83
CA GLU A 251 4.28 -8.05 5.83
C GLU A 251 3.98 -6.62 5.31
N ILE A 252 3.81 -5.68 6.23
CA ILE A 252 3.69 -4.26 5.88
C ILE A 252 5.05 -3.58 6.12
N PRO A 253 5.67 -2.97 5.11
CA PRO A 253 6.78 -2.05 5.33
C PRO A 253 6.29 -0.72 5.93
N ALA A 254 7.18 -0.02 6.64
CA ALA A 254 7.05 1.39 6.98
C ALA A 254 8.43 2.04 6.97
N VAL A 255 8.43 3.37 6.88
CA VAL A 255 9.60 4.24 6.84
C VAL A 255 9.42 5.33 7.90
N GLY A 256 10.49 5.67 8.61
CA GLY A 256 10.53 6.73 9.61
C GLY A 256 11.80 6.71 10.45
N ASP A 257 12.16 7.79 11.13
CA ASP A 257 13.35 7.90 11.98
C ASP A 257 13.10 7.26 13.34
N PHE A 258 13.23 5.93 13.43
CA PHE A 258 12.93 5.20 14.66
C PHE A 258 14.02 5.36 15.73
N ASP A 259 15.26 5.72 15.35
CA ASP A 259 16.39 5.87 16.28
C ASP A 259 16.78 7.31 16.65
N GLY A 260 16.20 8.29 15.95
CA GLY A 260 16.33 9.71 16.21
C GLY A 260 17.65 10.28 15.74
N ASP A 261 18.28 9.64 14.74
CA ASP A 261 19.58 10.07 14.19
C ASP A 261 19.47 11.01 12.99
N GLY A 262 18.23 11.35 12.60
CA GLY A 262 17.90 12.22 11.47
C GLY A 262 17.97 11.52 10.13
N LYS A 263 17.94 10.19 10.10
CA LYS A 263 17.77 9.39 8.88
C LYS A 263 16.58 8.49 9.03
N ASP A 264 15.82 8.38 7.96
CA ASP A 264 14.73 7.44 7.95
C ASP A 264 15.23 6.00 7.93
N ASP A 265 14.64 5.19 8.78
CA ASP A 265 14.86 3.76 8.91
C ASP A 265 13.77 2.98 8.15
N ILE A 266 13.89 1.65 8.10
CA ILE A 266 12.82 0.78 7.63
C ILE A 266 12.31 -0.14 8.73
N ALA A 267 10.99 -0.27 8.81
CA ALA A 267 10.31 -1.24 9.67
C ALA A 267 9.47 -2.22 8.84
N THR A 268 9.26 -3.42 9.38
CA THR A 268 8.31 -4.38 8.82
C THR A 268 7.42 -4.95 9.91
N PHE A 269 6.11 -4.82 9.73
CA PHE A 269 5.08 -5.43 10.58
C PHE A 269 4.79 -6.82 10.05
N THR A 270 5.31 -7.83 10.74
CA THR A 270 5.00 -9.22 10.41
C THR A 270 3.52 -9.52 10.69
N ARG A 271 2.98 -10.54 10.02
CA ARG A 271 1.56 -10.90 10.14
C ARG A 271 1.40 -12.33 10.66
N GLY A 272 0.19 -12.66 11.08
CA GLY A 272 -0.15 -13.96 11.69
C GLY A 272 -0.05 -13.92 13.21
N ASN A 273 0.18 -15.09 13.83
CA ASN A 273 0.06 -15.24 15.29
C ASN A 273 1.13 -14.48 16.10
N SER A 274 2.29 -14.19 15.50
CA SER A 274 3.34 -13.42 16.18
C SER A 274 3.10 -11.92 16.06
N ALA A 275 2.80 -11.44 14.85
CA ALA A 275 2.64 -10.01 14.55
C ALA A 275 3.79 -9.14 15.10
N ASP A 276 5.02 -9.64 15.05
CA ASP A 276 6.23 -8.95 15.52
C ASP A 276 6.60 -7.79 14.58
N VAL A 277 7.29 -6.77 15.12
CA VAL A 277 7.85 -5.64 14.36
C VAL A 277 9.37 -5.71 14.35
N TYR A 278 9.95 -5.68 13.16
CA TYR A 278 11.40 -5.64 12.95
C TYR A 278 11.80 -4.31 12.34
N VAL A 279 12.88 -3.72 12.84
CA VAL A 279 13.45 -2.46 12.37
C VAL A 279 14.87 -2.72 11.86
N ALA A 280 15.23 -2.13 10.73
CA ALA A 280 16.60 -2.06 10.23
C ALA A 280 16.97 -0.59 10.08
N THR A 281 17.91 -0.14 10.91
CA THR A 281 18.27 1.29 10.94
C THR A 281 19.15 1.69 9.77
N SER A 282 19.01 2.93 9.29
CA SER A 282 19.81 3.46 8.20
C SER A 282 21.23 3.81 8.65
N THR A 283 22.17 3.60 7.74
CA THR A 283 23.56 4.05 7.88
C THR A 283 23.89 5.22 6.95
N GLY A 284 22.91 5.70 6.20
CA GLY A 284 23.04 6.65 5.10
C GLY A 284 23.65 6.11 3.82
N THR A 285 23.99 4.81 3.77
CA THR A 285 24.48 4.15 2.53
C THR A 285 23.98 2.70 2.41
N GLY A 286 23.02 2.32 3.25
CA GLY A 286 22.54 0.96 3.44
C GLY A 286 21.76 0.83 4.75
N PHE A 287 21.01 -0.27 4.92
CA PHE A 287 20.33 -0.59 6.17
C PHE A 287 21.11 -1.63 6.98
N GLY A 288 21.03 -1.52 8.31
CA GLY A 288 21.51 -2.52 9.25
C GLY A 288 20.74 -3.85 9.16
N ALA A 289 21.03 -4.77 10.07
CA ALA A 289 20.24 -6.00 10.15
C ALA A 289 18.84 -5.70 10.71
N GLY A 290 17.80 -6.36 10.19
CA GLY A 290 16.47 -6.34 10.80
C GLY A 290 16.47 -6.95 12.20
N VAL A 291 16.26 -6.12 13.22
CA VAL A 291 16.18 -6.52 14.63
C VAL A 291 14.74 -6.42 15.10
N LYS A 292 14.27 -7.42 15.84
CA LYS A 292 12.93 -7.35 16.43
C LYS A 292 12.88 -6.32 17.54
N TRP A 293 12.02 -5.32 17.40
CA TRP A 293 11.87 -4.20 18.35
C TRP A 293 10.56 -4.26 19.14
N HIS A 294 9.53 -4.95 18.62
CA HIS A 294 8.27 -5.14 19.33
C HIS A 294 7.64 -6.51 19.01
N ASP A 295 6.91 -7.06 19.97
CA ASP A 295 6.16 -8.31 19.84
C ASP A 295 4.67 -7.99 19.65
N PHE A 296 3.97 -8.67 18.76
CA PHE A 296 2.50 -8.62 18.66
C PHE A 296 1.90 -7.20 18.54
N PHE A 297 2.17 -6.53 17.42
CA PHE A 297 1.64 -5.22 17.05
C PHE A 297 0.94 -5.29 15.68
N ALA A 298 -0.21 -4.63 15.57
CA ALA A 298 -1.06 -4.67 14.37
C ALA A 298 -1.39 -6.09 13.85
N PRO A 299 -1.87 -7.05 14.68
CA PRO A 299 -2.28 -8.36 14.18
C PRO A 299 -3.45 -8.29 13.17
N GLY A 300 -3.50 -9.26 12.25
CA GLY A 300 -4.65 -9.43 11.36
C GLY A 300 -4.79 -8.35 10.28
N VAL A 301 -5.92 -7.64 10.27
CA VAL A 301 -6.30 -6.62 9.27
C VAL A 301 -6.20 -5.19 9.82
N GLU A 302 -5.50 -5.01 10.93
CA GLU A 302 -5.29 -3.70 11.54
C GLU A 302 -4.30 -2.86 10.72
N PHE A 303 -4.47 -1.54 10.79
CA PHE A 303 -3.67 -0.58 10.04
C PHE A 303 -2.54 -0.02 10.90
N PRO A 304 -1.29 -0.41 10.66
CA PRO A 304 -0.15 0.24 11.28
C PRO A 304 0.14 1.58 10.56
N ALA A 305 0.68 2.51 11.31
CA ALA A 305 1.28 3.75 10.85
C ALA A 305 2.46 4.09 11.77
N VAL A 306 3.22 5.12 11.42
CA VAL A 306 4.35 5.61 12.22
C VAL A 306 4.35 7.13 12.26
N GLY A 307 4.99 7.70 13.28
CA GLY A 307 5.16 9.14 13.48
C GLY A 307 5.52 9.46 14.93
N ASP A 308 6.25 10.54 15.18
CA ASP A 308 6.68 11.00 16.51
C ASP A 308 5.49 11.55 17.34
N VAL A 309 4.80 10.68 18.09
CA VAL A 309 3.59 11.06 18.83
C VAL A 309 3.94 11.87 20.09
N ASP A 310 5.12 11.65 20.68
CA ASP A 310 5.54 12.29 21.93
C ASP A 310 6.47 13.51 21.79
N GLY A 311 6.92 13.79 20.57
CA GLY A 311 7.75 14.95 20.22
C GLY A 311 9.20 14.79 20.67
N ASP A 312 9.69 13.56 20.80
CA ASP A 312 11.05 13.27 21.25
C ASP A 312 12.07 13.12 20.11
N GLY A 313 11.62 13.32 18.87
CA GLY A 313 12.38 13.22 17.64
C GLY A 313 12.57 11.79 17.15
N LYS A 314 11.75 10.83 17.60
CA LYS A 314 11.75 9.46 17.11
C LYS A 314 10.35 9.06 16.70
N ASP A 315 10.24 8.39 15.56
CA ASP A 315 8.96 7.88 15.12
C ASP A 315 8.48 6.71 15.98
N ASP A 316 7.22 6.79 16.39
CA ASP A 316 6.56 5.76 17.18
C ASP A 316 5.77 4.81 16.29
N LEU A 317 5.36 3.66 16.84
CA LEU A 317 4.38 2.82 16.18
C LEU A 317 2.97 3.23 16.57
N ILE A 318 2.11 3.40 15.59
CA ILE A 318 0.68 3.65 15.76
C ILE A 318 -0.08 2.48 15.12
N VAL A 319 -1.15 2.00 15.76
CA VAL A 319 -2.09 1.07 15.13
C VAL A 319 -3.52 1.53 15.31
N PHE A 320 -4.23 1.57 14.18
CA PHE A 320 -5.68 1.73 14.12
C PHE A 320 -6.31 0.34 14.07
N THR A 321 -6.82 -0.11 15.20
CA THR A 321 -7.49 -1.42 15.28
C THR A 321 -8.79 -1.39 14.49
N GLN A 322 -9.27 -2.57 14.09
CA GLN A 322 -10.46 -2.70 13.24
C GLN A 322 -11.57 -3.49 13.94
N GLY A 323 -12.82 -3.28 13.54
CA GLY A 323 -13.98 -3.99 14.09
C GLY A 323 -14.75 -3.17 15.14
N SER A 324 -15.36 -3.85 16.11
CA SER A 324 -16.34 -3.20 17.01
C SER A 324 -15.76 -2.20 18.01
N THR A 325 -14.45 -2.24 18.26
CA THR A 325 -13.77 -1.30 19.16
C THR A 325 -13.16 -0.15 18.38
N ALA A 326 -12.39 -0.45 17.33
CA ALA A 326 -11.69 0.53 16.50
C ALA A 326 -10.87 1.54 17.31
N ASP A 327 -10.13 1.05 18.29
CA ASP A 327 -9.27 1.85 19.15
C ASP A 327 -7.92 2.15 18.48
N VAL A 328 -7.22 3.17 18.97
CA VAL A 328 -5.84 3.51 18.58
C VAL A 328 -4.88 3.15 19.71
N TYR A 329 -3.82 2.43 19.36
CA TYR A 329 -2.72 2.12 20.28
C TYR A 329 -1.41 2.71 19.76
N VAL A 330 -0.57 3.17 20.69
CA VAL A 330 0.76 3.72 20.39
C VAL A 330 1.81 2.96 21.21
N ALA A 331 2.92 2.59 20.57
CA ALA A 331 4.11 2.04 21.19
C ALA A 331 5.28 2.98 20.92
N LEU A 332 5.72 3.69 21.97
CA LEU A 332 6.74 4.73 21.87
C LEU A 332 8.13 4.15 21.54
N SER A 333 8.89 4.78 20.66
CA SER A 333 10.25 4.38 20.36
C SER A 333 11.20 4.72 21.50
N THR A 334 12.17 3.83 21.74
CA THR A 334 13.30 4.09 22.63
C THR A 334 14.61 4.28 21.87
N GLY A 335 14.54 4.35 20.54
CA GLY A 335 15.67 4.34 19.60
C GLY A 335 16.44 3.02 19.48
N THR A 336 15.95 1.97 20.13
CA THR A 336 16.53 0.61 20.05
C THR A 336 15.50 -0.51 20.23
N SER A 337 14.26 -0.14 20.57
CA SER A 337 13.09 -0.99 20.77
C SER A 337 11.84 -0.10 20.84
N PHE A 338 10.64 -0.68 20.87
CA PHE A 338 9.42 0.05 21.21
C PHE A 338 8.91 -0.35 22.60
N ALA A 339 8.39 0.62 23.34
CA ALA A 339 7.71 0.41 24.62
C ALA A 339 6.42 -0.41 24.43
N PRO A 340 5.87 -1.03 25.48
CA PRO A 340 4.59 -1.74 25.36
C PRO A 340 3.48 -0.82 24.85
N ALA A 341 2.74 -1.28 23.83
CA ALA A 341 1.64 -0.52 23.26
C ALA A 341 0.57 -0.14 24.30
N VAL A 342 0.20 1.14 24.32
CA VAL A 342 -0.83 1.72 25.20
C VAL A 342 -2.01 2.16 24.34
N LYS A 343 -3.23 1.89 24.81
CA LYS A 343 -4.43 2.44 24.18
C LYS A 343 -4.51 3.94 24.46
N VAL A 344 -4.53 4.75 23.41
CA VAL A 344 -4.46 6.22 23.51
C VAL A 344 -5.67 6.95 22.94
N HIS A 345 -6.51 6.27 22.15
CA HIS A 345 -7.78 6.82 21.67
C HIS A 345 -8.80 5.70 21.45
N ASP A 346 -10.09 6.01 21.68
CA ASP A 346 -11.19 5.07 21.50
C ASP A 346 -11.93 5.36 20.18
N TRP A 347 -12.34 4.32 19.45
CA TRP A 347 -13.27 4.45 18.31
C TRP A 347 -12.89 5.49 17.25
N PHE A 348 -11.74 5.29 16.59
CA PHE A 348 -11.22 6.11 15.49
C PHE A 348 -11.15 5.29 14.20
N ALA A 349 -11.63 5.87 13.09
CA ALA A 349 -11.72 5.19 11.78
C ALA A 349 -12.36 3.76 11.82
N PRO A 350 -13.57 3.60 12.40
CA PRO A 350 -14.17 2.29 12.71
C PRO A 350 -14.75 1.49 11.53
N GLY A 351 -14.89 2.10 10.37
CA GLY A 351 -15.56 1.60 9.18
C GLY A 351 -14.61 1.47 7.99
N VAL A 352 -14.88 2.25 6.95
CA VAL A 352 -14.07 2.26 5.71
C VAL A 352 -13.18 3.49 5.60
N GLU A 353 -13.09 4.25 6.69
CA GLU A 353 -12.31 5.47 6.76
C GLU A 353 -10.81 5.15 6.63
N GLN A 354 -10.07 6.09 6.05
CA GLN A 354 -8.63 5.97 5.85
C GLN A 354 -7.92 6.80 6.92
N PRO A 355 -7.25 6.17 7.91
CA PRO A 355 -6.47 6.91 8.88
C PRO A 355 -5.14 7.40 8.26
N ARG A 356 -4.69 8.57 8.70
CA ARG A 356 -3.40 9.20 8.40
C ARG A 356 -2.78 9.79 9.66
N VAL A 357 -1.49 10.04 9.59
CA VAL A 357 -0.65 10.58 10.66
C VAL A 357 0.08 11.80 10.10
N GLY A 358 0.20 12.87 10.88
CA GLY A 358 0.91 14.09 10.49
C GLY A 358 0.84 15.16 11.58
N ASP A 359 1.75 16.14 11.61
CA ASP A 359 1.75 17.26 12.56
C ASP A 359 0.85 18.38 12.06
N PHE A 360 -0.47 18.27 12.29
CA PHE A 360 -1.43 19.18 11.69
C PHE A 360 -1.48 20.55 12.40
N ASP A 361 -1.00 20.65 13.64
CA ASP A 361 -0.97 21.90 14.40
C ASP A 361 0.41 22.55 14.56
N GLY A 362 1.46 21.87 14.10
CA GLY A 362 2.83 22.38 14.02
C GLY A 362 3.51 22.43 15.37
N ASP A 363 3.10 21.56 16.30
CA ASP A 363 3.66 21.48 17.64
C ASP A 363 4.83 20.49 17.78
N GLY A 364 5.20 19.86 16.67
CA GLY A 364 6.28 18.88 16.54
C GLY A 364 5.85 17.48 16.96
N LYS A 365 4.54 17.20 17.05
CA LYS A 365 4.01 15.87 17.35
C LYS A 365 3.08 15.40 16.26
N ALA A 366 3.19 14.11 15.95
CA ALA A 366 2.30 13.43 15.06
C ALA A 366 0.88 13.35 15.65
N ASP A 367 -0.07 13.97 14.96
CA ASP A 367 -1.51 13.85 15.15
C ASP A 367 -2.10 12.73 14.30
N ILE A 368 -3.42 12.50 14.42
CA ILE A 368 -4.14 11.54 13.56
C ILE A 368 -5.34 12.17 12.87
N ALA A 369 -5.55 11.79 11.60
CA ALA A 369 -6.70 12.17 10.80
C ALA A 369 -7.46 10.93 10.29
N ALA A 370 -8.79 10.99 10.24
CA ALA A 370 -9.65 9.99 9.61
C ALA A 370 -10.39 10.61 8.43
N PHE A 371 -10.10 10.11 7.23
CA PHE A 371 -10.78 10.48 5.99
C PHE A 371 -11.97 9.56 5.77
N THR A 372 -13.19 10.10 5.86
CA THR A 372 -14.39 9.24 5.86
C THR A 372 -14.76 8.67 4.50
N GLY A 373 -14.31 9.31 3.42
CA GLY A 373 -14.70 8.97 2.05
C GLY A 373 -16.22 8.99 1.84
N GLY A 374 -16.68 8.27 0.82
CA GLY A 374 -18.13 8.15 0.55
C GLY A 374 -18.76 9.48 0.10
N SER A 375 -20.03 9.68 0.47
CA SER A 375 -20.79 10.89 0.11
C SER A 375 -20.55 12.08 1.03
N ASN A 376 -20.06 11.83 2.24
CA ASN A 376 -19.76 12.89 3.22
C ASN A 376 -18.33 13.38 2.97
N ALA A 377 -17.38 12.45 2.94
CA ALA A 377 -15.96 12.73 2.72
C ALA A 377 -15.42 13.79 3.70
N ASP A 378 -15.87 13.75 4.95
CA ASP A 378 -15.37 14.59 6.04
C ASP A 378 -13.98 14.11 6.48
N VAL A 379 -13.18 15.04 7.01
CA VAL A 379 -11.87 14.80 7.62
C VAL A 379 -11.94 15.12 9.11
N PHE A 380 -11.76 14.11 9.95
CA PHE A 380 -11.73 14.24 11.40
C PHE A 380 -10.29 14.23 11.90
N VAL A 381 -9.86 15.23 12.67
CA VAL A 381 -8.52 15.31 13.26
C VAL A 381 -8.59 15.18 14.78
N ALA A 382 -7.68 14.40 15.36
CA ALA A 382 -7.42 14.33 16.78
C ALA A 382 -5.95 14.64 17.07
N LEU A 383 -5.72 15.74 17.80
CA LEU A 383 -4.38 16.26 18.09
C LEU A 383 -3.70 15.44 19.19
N SER A 384 -2.39 15.23 19.09
CA SER A 384 -1.56 14.62 20.12
C SER A 384 -1.25 15.61 21.24
N ASP A 385 -1.23 15.12 22.48
CA ASP A 385 -0.69 15.87 23.63
C ASP A 385 0.65 15.33 24.13
N GLY A 386 1.24 14.39 23.37
CA GLY A 386 2.44 13.63 23.72
C GLY A 386 2.23 12.43 24.62
N SER A 387 0.99 12.18 25.06
CA SER A 387 0.62 10.98 25.81
C SER A 387 -0.57 10.22 25.22
N GLY A 388 -1.32 10.88 24.33
CA GLY A 388 -2.37 10.30 23.52
C GLY A 388 -3.06 11.37 22.68
N PHE A 389 -4.23 11.03 22.13
CA PHE A 389 -4.96 11.93 21.23
C PHE A 389 -6.19 12.53 21.90
N GLY A 390 -6.42 13.82 21.64
CA GLY A 390 -7.64 14.53 22.03
C GLY A 390 -8.90 14.01 21.31
N GLY A 391 -10.05 14.59 21.61
CA GLY A 391 -11.29 14.21 20.93
C GLY A 391 -11.31 14.66 19.47
N ALA A 392 -11.55 13.73 18.54
CA ALA A 392 -11.61 14.00 17.11
C ALA A 392 -12.68 15.05 16.73
N ARG A 393 -12.32 15.98 15.82
CA ARG A 393 -13.20 17.05 15.32
C ARG A 393 -13.13 17.14 13.81
N VAL A 394 -14.23 17.56 13.19
CA VAL A 394 -14.24 17.85 11.75
C VAL A 394 -13.37 19.08 11.47
N TRP A 395 -12.33 18.91 10.67
CA TRP A 395 -11.43 19.97 10.22
C TRP A 395 -11.66 20.32 8.74
N ASN A 396 -12.22 19.40 7.95
CA ASN A 396 -12.66 19.67 6.59
C ASN A 396 -13.91 18.85 6.25
N GLU A 397 -14.75 19.39 5.38
CA GLU A 397 -15.94 18.72 4.86
C GLU A 397 -15.74 18.49 3.35
N PHE A 398 -16.14 17.33 2.86
CA PHE A 398 -16.11 16.99 1.43
C PHE A 398 -14.71 16.99 0.77
N PHE A 399 -13.73 16.35 1.42
CA PHE A 399 -12.38 16.11 0.91
C PHE A 399 -12.11 14.61 0.71
N ALA A 400 -11.47 14.25 -0.40
CA ALA A 400 -11.21 12.86 -0.79
C ALA A 400 -12.46 11.96 -0.84
N PRO A 401 -13.50 12.28 -1.66
CA PRO A 401 -14.63 11.39 -1.88
C PRO A 401 -14.25 9.99 -2.38
N ALA A 402 -15.24 9.08 -2.39
CA ALA A 402 -15.03 7.66 -2.67
C ALA A 402 -14.17 7.39 -3.92
N GLY A 403 -13.01 6.76 -3.70
CA GLY A 403 -12.08 6.33 -4.75
C GLY A 403 -10.87 7.23 -4.89
N GLU A 404 -10.80 8.36 -4.20
CA GLU A 404 -9.61 9.21 -4.14
C GLU A 404 -8.65 8.72 -3.05
N PHE A 405 -7.41 9.23 -3.08
CA PHE A 405 -6.35 8.85 -2.14
C PHE A 405 -5.88 10.10 -1.41
N PRO A 406 -6.11 10.19 -0.09
CA PRO A 406 -5.61 11.28 0.72
C PRO A 406 -4.20 10.97 1.25
N TYR A 407 -3.36 11.99 1.29
CA TYR A 407 -2.06 11.99 1.97
C TYR A 407 -1.89 13.29 2.76
N THR A 408 -0.84 13.35 3.56
CA THR A 408 -0.54 14.44 4.50
C THR A 408 0.91 14.87 4.30
N GLY A 409 1.18 16.15 4.52
CA GLY A 409 2.52 16.74 4.38
C GLY A 409 2.47 18.26 4.37
N ASP A 410 3.57 18.94 4.70
CA ASP A 410 3.72 20.40 4.74
C ASP A 410 3.96 20.94 3.32
N TYR A 411 2.89 21.02 2.51
CA TYR A 411 3.01 21.42 1.10
C TYR A 411 3.28 22.91 0.94
N ASP A 412 3.09 23.75 1.97
CA ASP A 412 3.38 25.19 1.92
C ASP A 412 4.59 25.69 2.73
N GLY A 413 5.19 24.81 3.52
CA GLY A 413 6.44 25.02 4.26
C GLY A 413 6.22 25.87 5.50
N ASP A 414 5.02 25.86 6.07
CA ASP A 414 4.67 26.63 7.27
C ASP A 414 4.87 25.87 8.58
N GLY A 415 5.33 24.62 8.50
CA GLY A 415 5.60 23.70 9.59
C GLY A 415 4.35 22.98 10.08
N LYS A 416 3.27 22.92 9.29
CA LYS A 416 2.07 22.15 9.59
C LYS A 416 1.75 21.25 8.42
N ASP A 417 1.42 20.00 8.73
CA ASP A 417 0.95 19.08 7.71
C ASP A 417 -0.41 19.53 7.19
N ASP A 418 -0.49 19.61 5.88
CA ASP A 418 -1.69 19.83 5.10
C ASP A 418 -2.29 18.48 4.69
N ILE A 419 -3.38 18.54 3.90
CA ILE A 419 -3.94 17.36 3.25
C ILE A 419 -3.95 17.53 1.73
N VAL A 420 -3.57 16.47 1.02
CA VAL A 420 -3.65 16.38 -0.43
C VAL A 420 -4.57 15.23 -0.84
N THR A 421 -5.26 15.37 -1.96
CA THR A 421 -5.93 14.23 -2.59
C THR A 421 -5.75 14.18 -4.10
N PHE A 422 -5.61 12.95 -4.59
CA PHE A 422 -5.48 12.63 -6.00
C PHE A 422 -6.82 12.12 -6.54
N THR A 423 -7.44 12.90 -7.42
CA THR A 423 -8.73 12.54 -8.02
C THR A 423 -8.54 11.41 -9.05
N ARG A 424 -9.49 10.46 -9.10
CA ARG A 424 -9.47 9.43 -10.15
C ARG A 424 -10.28 9.87 -11.36
N GLY A 425 -9.74 9.60 -12.56
CA GLY A 425 -10.47 9.81 -13.81
C GLY A 425 -9.57 10.22 -14.94
N ASN A 426 -10.14 10.90 -15.93
CA ASN A 426 -9.37 11.41 -17.08
C ASN A 426 -8.58 12.68 -16.74
N THR A 427 -8.93 13.38 -15.65
CA THR A 427 -8.25 14.62 -15.26
C THR A 427 -7.11 14.38 -14.28
N SER A 428 -7.20 13.37 -13.40
CA SER A 428 -6.14 13.08 -12.41
C SER A 428 -5.64 14.36 -11.73
N ASP A 429 -6.59 15.19 -11.29
CA ASP A 429 -6.31 16.47 -10.64
C ASP A 429 -5.83 16.24 -9.20
N VAL A 430 -4.99 17.13 -8.69
CA VAL A 430 -4.48 17.15 -7.32
C VAL A 430 -5.06 18.34 -6.58
N TYR A 431 -5.71 18.10 -5.45
CA TYR A 431 -6.26 19.13 -4.58
C TYR A 431 -5.55 19.15 -3.25
N VAL A 432 -5.15 20.33 -2.80
CA VAL A 432 -4.51 20.56 -1.50
C VAL A 432 -5.40 21.44 -0.66
N SER A 433 -5.45 21.14 0.64
CA SER A 433 -6.16 21.93 1.63
C SER A 433 -5.22 22.20 2.80
N LEU A 434 -4.83 23.47 2.94
CA LEU A 434 -3.80 23.89 3.89
C LEU A 434 -4.29 23.87 5.34
N SER A 435 -3.44 23.48 6.29
CA SER A 435 -3.73 23.57 7.71
C SER A 435 -3.48 24.98 8.26
N ASP A 436 -4.35 25.45 9.17
CA ASP A 436 -4.07 26.64 10.00
C ASP A 436 -3.75 26.28 11.47
N GLY A 437 -3.59 24.99 11.75
CA GLY A 437 -3.43 24.41 13.08
C GLY A 437 -4.72 24.26 13.88
N THR A 438 -5.87 24.59 13.28
CA THR A 438 -7.19 24.39 13.90
C THR A 438 -8.25 23.83 12.96
N ALA A 439 -8.04 23.96 11.64
CA ALA A 439 -8.84 23.39 10.58
C ALA A 439 -8.01 23.31 9.30
N PHE A 440 -8.50 22.57 8.30
CA PHE A 440 -7.99 22.68 6.93
C PHE A 440 -8.82 23.69 6.15
N ALA A 441 -8.18 24.57 5.38
CA ALA A 441 -8.80 25.60 4.58
C ALA A 441 -9.70 25.03 3.46
N GLY A 442 -10.29 25.89 2.62
CA GLY A 442 -11.03 25.40 1.45
C GLY A 442 -10.07 24.79 0.42
N GLY A 443 -10.22 23.49 0.13
CA GLY A 443 -9.35 22.77 -0.82
C GLY A 443 -9.32 23.42 -2.21
N GLY A 444 -8.10 23.56 -2.76
CA GLY A 444 -7.84 24.17 -4.06
C GLY A 444 -7.11 23.20 -4.99
N LYS A 445 -7.37 23.30 -6.29
CA LYS A 445 -6.63 22.51 -7.28
C LYS A 445 -5.21 23.06 -7.44
N TRP A 446 -4.21 22.24 -7.15
CA TRP A 446 -2.79 22.60 -7.25
C TRP A 446 -2.11 22.01 -8.48
N HIS A 447 -2.65 20.92 -9.05
CA HIS A 447 -2.09 20.27 -10.25
C HIS A 447 -3.18 19.57 -11.07
N ASP A 448 -2.89 19.30 -12.35
CA ASP A 448 -3.71 18.50 -13.26
C ASP A 448 -2.90 17.40 -13.96
N PHE A 449 -3.52 16.23 -14.14
CA PHE A 449 -2.95 15.06 -14.82
C PHE A 449 -1.75 14.40 -14.11
N PHE A 450 -1.77 14.34 -12.77
CA PHE A 450 -0.75 13.65 -11.97
C PHE A 450 -1.32 12.39 -11.31
N GLY A 451 -0.56 11.28 -11.31
CA GLY A 451 -1.04 10.02 -10.73
C GLY A 451 -2.16 9.38 -11.55
N LEU A 452 -1.84 8.92 -12.76
CA LEU A 452 -2.83 8.34 -13.67
C LEU A 452 -3.41 7.02 -13.12
N ASN A 453 -4.55 6.61 -13.69
CA ASN A 453 -5.17 5.33 -13.39
C ASN A 453 -4.19 4.17 -13.64
N GLY A 454 -3.64 3.61 -12.58
CA GLY A 454 -2.68 2.51 -12.64
C GLY A 454 -1.58 2.67 -11.60
N GLU A 455 -1.26 3.92 -11.30
CA GLU A 455 -0.04 4.33 -10.61
C GLU A 455 -0.21 4.30 -9.08
N THR A 456 0.93 4.33 -8.40
CA THR A 456 1.04 4.58 -6.95
C THR A 456 1.50 6.02 -6.81
N SER A 457 0.68 6.88 -6.22
CA SER A 457 1.02 8.27 -5.96
C SER A 457 1.05 8.49 -4.46
N LEU A 458 2.04 9.23 -4.00
CA LEU A 458 2.24 9.61 -2.60
C LEU A 458 2.19 11.14 -2.52
#